data_AF-A0A267ELT4-F1
#
_entry.id   AF-A0A267ELT4-F1
#
_cell.length_a   1.000
_cell.length_b   1.000
_cell.length_c   1.000
_cell.angle_alpha   90.00
_cell.angle_beta   90.00
_cell.angle_gamma   90.00
#
_symmetry.space_group_name_H-M   'P 1'
#
loop_
_entity.id
_entity.type
_entity.pdbx_description
1 polymer ?
#
loop_
_entity_poly.entity_id
_entity_poly.type
_entity_poly.pdbx_seq_one_letter_code
_entity_poly.pdbx_strand_id
1 'polypeptide(L)'
;MTQRKLFHFLAAAAFAVALLLGGDQRLELLSAAAFGLLAILLALDTLRRHDVAGVGRRLRSLLAPLIGPRDSAQLLLTPLALLLGLAAPIWLRLAGGRGAGIPAWAGILSVGVGDSLAGLVGSRFGRVRWPQMSRTLEGSAACFFGQLASLRCLLSASGLDSAGWPAYLLPVFSVTLVEAFLAQVDNLALPLCLYFLLAQ
;
A
#
# COMPACT_ATOMS: atom_id res chain seq x y z
N MET A 1 6.95 -0.74 17.00
CA MET A 1 5.63 -0.84 16.31
C MET A 1 5.20 0.51 15.73
N THR A 2 5.42 1.63 16.43
CA THR A 2 5.01 2.99 16.03
C THR A 2 5.73 3.50 14.77
N GLN A 3 7.05 3.34 14.66
CA GLN A 3 7.82 3.85 13.51
C GLN A 3 7.50 3.15 12.18
N ARG A 4 7.29 1.82 12.18
CA ARG A 4 6.84 1.08 10.99
C ARG A 4 5.47 1.55 10.49
N LYS A 5 4.51 1.71 11.40
CA LYS A 5 3.17 2.21 11.07
C LYS A 5 3.22 3.67 10.56
N LEU A 6 4.07 4.50 11.18
CA LEU A 6 4.33 5.86 10.71
C LEU A 6 4.92 5.87 9.30
N PHE A 7 5.87 4.98 8.99
CA PHE A 7 6.42 4.84 7.64
C PHE A 7 5.35 4.47 6.61
N HIS A 8 4.47 3.51 6.93
CA HIS A 8 3.35 3.13 6.04
C HIS A 8 2.43 4.32 5.75
N PHE A 9 2.04 5.03 6.81
CA PHE A 9 1.18 6.20 6.71
C PHE A 9 1.83 7.34 5.91
N LEU A 10 3.09 7.68 6.21
CA LEU A 10 3.82 8.75 5.52
C LEU A 10 4.05 8.42 4.04
N ALA A 11 4.37 7.17 3.72
CA ALA A 11 4.51 6.75 2.33
C ALA A 11 3.19 6.88 1.56
N ALA A 12 2.09 6.35 2.12
CA ALA A 12 0.77 6.48 1.50
C ALA A 12 0.33 7.95 1.36
N ALA A 13 0.58 8.77 2.38
CA ALA A 13 0.27 10.21 2.36
C ALA A 13 1.10 10.95 1.31
N ALA A 14 2.39 10.66 1.17
CA ALA A 14 3.24 11.28 0.15
C ALA A 14 2.75 10.96 -1.28
N PHE A 15 2.41 9.70 -1.55
CA PHE A 15 1.81 9.30 -2.82
C PHE A 15 0.45 9.96 -3.05
N ALA A 16 -0.41 10.02 -2.02
CA ALA A 16 -1.71 10.67 -2.09
C ALA A 16 -1.59 12.17 -2.40
N VAL A 17 -0.72 12.90 -1.70
CA VAL A 17 -0.47 14.32 -1.94
C VAL A 17 0.04 14.53 -3.37
N ALA A 18 0.98 13.70 -3.84
CA ALA A 18 1.51 13.81 -5.18
C ALA A 18 0.45 13.59 -6.27
N LEU A 19 -0.48 12.64 -6.05
CA LEU A 19 -1.59 12.38 -6.97
C LEU A 19 -2.70 13.45 -6.89
N LEU A 20 -3.01 14.00 -5.71
CA LEU A 20 -4.00 15.08 -5.57
C LEU A 20 -3.52 16.38 -6.24
N LEU A 21 -2.23 16.70 -6.12
CA LEU A 21 -1.67 17.96 -6.58
C LEU A 21 -1.18 17.91 -8.04
N GLY A 22 -1.33 16.77 -8.71
CA GLY A 22 -0.61 16.50 -9.95
C GLY A 22 -1.47 16.02 -11.12
N GLY A 23 -1.46 16.81 -12.19
CA GLY A 23 -1.79 16.33 -13.54
C GLY A 23 -0.71 15.37 -14.09
N ASP A 24 -0.88 14.91 -15.33
CA ASP A 24 -0.11 13.78 -15.89
C ASP A 24 1.42 13.90 -15.80
N GLN A 25 2.00 15.09 -16.01
CA GLN A 25 3.44 15.32 -15.86
C GLN A 25 3.96 15.01 -14.44
N ARG A 26 3.14 15.24 -13.41
CA ARG A 26 3.53 14.95 -12.02
C ARG A 26 3.43 13.47 -11.69
N LEU A 27 2.60 12.72 -12.43
CA LEU A 27 2.52 11.26 -12.31
C LEU A 27 3.82 10.60 -12.77
N GLU A 28 4.44 11.10 -13.85
CA GLU A 28 5.74 10.65 -14.32
C GLU A 28 6.86 10.96 -13.31
N LEU A 29 6.86 12.17 -12.73
CA LEU A 29 7.80 12.53 -11.67
C LEU A 29 7.64 11.65 -10.42
N LEU A 30 6.39 11.38 -10.01
CA LEU A 30 6.09 10.48 -8.89
C LEU A 30 6.59 9.06 -9.18
N SER A 31 6.37 8.56 -10.40
CA SER A 31 6.86 7.28 -10.87
C SER A 31 8.39 7.18 -10.83
N ALA A 32 9.08 8.20 -11.34
CA ALA A 32 10.54 8.26 -11.34
C ALA A 32 11.10 8.34 -9.90
N ALA A 33 10.48 9.14 -9.03
CA ALA A 33 10.85 9.23 -7.62
C ALA A 33 10.64 7.90 -6.89
N ALA A 34 9.52 7.21 -7.15
CA ALA A 34 9.24 5.89 -6.58
C ALA A 34 10.28 4.84 -7.02
N PHE A 35 10.66 4.85 -8.31
CA PHE A 35 11.70 3.96 -8.84
C PHE A 35 13.07 4.26 -8.21
N GLY A 36 13.45 5.53 -8.10
CA GLY A 36 14.68 5.96 -7.44
C GLY A 36 14.72 5.54 -5.96
N LEU A 37 13.61 5.72 -5.23
CA LEU A 37 13.51 5.29 -3.84
C LEU A 37 13.60 3.77 -3.70
N LEU A 38 13.01 3.01 -4.62
CA LEU A 38 13.13 1.54 -4.63
C LEU A 38 14.58 1.10 -4.87
N ALA A 39 15.27 1.73 -5.82
CA ALA A 39 16.67 1.47 -6.09
C ALA A 39 17.56 1.79 -4.88
N ILE A 40 17.31 2.91 -4.20
CA ILE A 40 18.00 3.29 -2.96
C ILE A 40 17.75 2.25 -1.87
N LEU A 41 16.51 1.84 -1.63
CA LEU A 41 16.18 0.83 -0.62
C LEU A 41 16.84 -0.51 -0.92
N LEU A 42 16.88 -0.94 -2.19
CA LEU A 42 17.55 -2.17 -2.61
C LEU A 42 19.07 -2.09 -2.43
N ALA A 43 19.69 -0.94 -2.75
CA ALA A 43 21.11 -0.70 -2.52
C ALA A 43 21.44 -0.72 -1.02
N LEU A 44 20.64 -0.03 -0.20
CA LEU A 44 20.79 -0.04 1.26
C LEU A 44 20.63 -1.45 1.83
N ASP A 45 19.65 -2.23 1.35
CA ASP A 45 19.47 -3.61 1.78
C ASP A 45 20.65 -4.52 1.37
N THR A 46 21.23 -4.28 0.19
CA THR A 46 22.42 -4.99 -0.29
C THR A 46 23.64 -4.67 0.58
N LEU A 47 23.89 -3.38 0.87
CA LEU A 47 24.96 -2.95 1.78
C LEU A 47 24.76 -3.47 3.21
N ARG A 48 23.51 -3.49 3.68
CA ARG A 48 23.12 -4.07 4.97
C ARG A 48 23.45 -5.56 5.06
N ARG A 49 23.29 -6.31 3.97
CA ARG A 49 23.59 -7.75 3.90
C ARG A 49 25.08 -8.05 3.84
N HIS A 50 25.82 -7.39 2.95
CA HIS A 50 27.22 -7.73 2.69
C HIS A 50 28.22 -7.11 3.67
N ASP A 51 27.79 -6.17 4.53
CA ASP A 51 28.61 -5.55 5.58
C ASP A 51 29.99 -5.04 5.13
N VAL A 52 30.01 -4.35 3.98
CA VAL A 52 31.23 -3.76 3.41
C VAL A 52 31.76 -2.69 4.36
N ALA A 53 33.02 -2.84 4.80
CA ALA A 53 33.73 -1.89 5.67
C ALA A 53 32.97 -1.52 6.97
N GLY A 54 32.12 -2.40 7.50
CA GLY A 54 31.35 -2.15 8.74
C GLY A 54 30.15 -1.22 8.57
N VAL A 55 29.83 -0.80 7.33
CA VAL A 55 28.63 -0.01 7.01
C VAL A 55 27.36 -0.83 7.25
N GLY A 56 27.39 -2.13 6.97
CA GLY A 56 26.22 -3.00 7.16
C GLY A 56 25.79 -3.10 8.62
N ARG A 57 26.71 -3.12 9.59
CA ARG A 57 26.38 -3.05 11.02
C ARG A 57 25.61 -1.79 11.39
N ARG A 58 26.05 -0.63 10.88
CA ARG A 58 25.35 0.65 11.10
C ARG A 58 23.99 0.67 10.41
N LEU A 59 23.89 0.14 9.20
CA LEU A 59 22.61 0.03 8.50
C LEU A 59 21.64 -0.91 9.21
N ARG A 60 22.11 -2.03 9.77
CA ARG A 60 21.28 -2.94 10.56
C ARG A 60 20.70 -2.26 11.80
N SER A 61 21.46 -1.42 12.50
CA SER A 61 20.93 -0.68 13.67
C SER A 61 19.96 0.43 13.25
N LEU A 62 20.27 1.20 12.20
CA LEU A 62 19.40 2.27 11.70
C LEU A 62 18.09 1.75 11.11
N LEU A 63 18.13 0.62 10.41
CA LEU A 63 16.96 0.03 9.74
C LEU A 63 16.20 -0.94 10.63
N ALA A 64 16.75 -1.37 11.77
CA ALA A 64 16.07 -2.24 12.73
C ALA A 64 14.62 -1.84 13.05
N PRO A 65 14.27 -0.55 13.22
CA PRO A 65 12.88 -0.15 13.50
C PRO A 65 11.91 -0.37 12.33
N LEU A 66 12.43 -0.45 11.11
CA LEU A 66 11.65 -0.68 9.88
C LEU A 66 11.46 -2.17 9.59
N ILE A 67 12.27 -3.04 10.21
CA ILE A 67 12.18 -4.49 10.05
C ILE A 67 10.88 -5.01 10.68
N GLY A 68 10.05 -5.67 9.89
CA GLY A 68 8.82 -6.32 10.31
C GLY A 68 9.07 -7.69 10.95
N PRO A 69 8.11 -8.25 11.72
CA PRO A 69 8.14 -9.65 12.18
C PRO A 69 8.21 -10.66 11.03
N ARG A 70 7.84 -10.22 9.82
CA ARG A 70 7.80 -10.99 8.59
C ARG A 70 9.09 -10.86 7.76
N ASP A 71 9.98 -9.93 8.13
CA ASP A 71 11.24 -9.76 7.43
C ASP A 71 12.22 -10.80 7.96
N SER A 72 12.68 -11.69 7.09
CA SER A 72 13.78 -12.59 7.43
C SER A 72 15.07 -11.77 7.58
N ALA A 73 16.12 -12.34 8.21
CA ALA A 73 17.43 -11.70 8.30
C ALA A 73 17.99 -11.23 6.94
N GLN A 74 17.44 -11.74 5.83
CA GLN A 74 17.94 -11.60 4.48
C GLN A 74 17.35 -10.41 3.69
N LEU A 75 16.14 -9.90 3.97
CA LEU A 75 15.52 -8.84 3.13
C LEU A 75 14.65 -7.86 3.93
N LEU A 76 14.74 -6.57 3.60
CA LEU A 76 13.76 -5.54 4.00
C LEU A 76 12.44 -5.68 3.21
N LEU A 77 11.79 -6.84 3.34
CA LEU A 77 10.64 -7.21 2.53
C LEU A 77 9.47 -6.24 2.73
N THR A 78 9.21 -5.82 3.97
CA THR A 78 8.05 -4.98 4.29
C THR A 78 8.14 -3.57 3.64
N PRO A 79 9.24 -2.80 3.79
CA PRO A 79 9.36 -1.50 3.11
C PRO A 79 9.37 -1.59 1.58
N LEU A 80 10.03 -2.62 1.02
CA LEU A 80 10.05 -2.85 -0.43
C LEU A 80 8.66 -3.19 -0.97
N ALA A 81 7.95 -4.12 -0.32
CA ALA A 81 6.62 -4.53 -0.72
C ALA A 81 5.60 -3.38 -0.61
N LEU A 82 5.69 -2.56 0.44
CA LEU A 82 4.84 -1.37 0.57
C LEU A 82 5.10 -0.37 -0.56
N LEU A 83 6.36 -0.03 -0.82
CA LEU A 83 6.69 0.94 -1.87
C LEU A 83 6.26 0.43 -3.24
N LEU A 84 6.50 -0.85 -3.53
CA LEU A 84 6.02 -1.52 -4.73
C LEU A 84 4.48 -1.51 -4.81
N GLY A 85 3.80 -1.78 -3.70
CA GLY A 85 2.34 -1.77 -3.64
C GLY A 85 1.72 -0.39 -3.93
N LEU A 86 2.36 0.68 -3.45
CA LEU A 86 1.94 2.05 -3.74
C LEU A 86 2.27 2.47 -5.19
N ALA A 87 3.43 2.06 -5.71
CA ALA A 87 3.93 2.51 -7.02
C ALA A 87 3.43 1.69 -8.21
N ALA A 88 3.20 0.38 -8.06
CA ALA A 88 2.84 -0.51 -9.16
C ALA A 88 1.55 -0.09 -9.90
N PRO A 89 0.46 0.33 -9.24
CA PRO A 89 -0.72 0.83 -9.94
C PRO A 89 -0.44 2.06 -10.81
N ILE A 90 0.45 2.95 -10.37
CA ILE A 90 0.88 4.14 -11.14
C ILE A 90 1.69 3.72 -12.36
N TRP A 91 2.64 2.79 -12.19
CA TRP A 91 3.44 2.28 -13.32
C TRP A 91 2.59 1.57 -14.36
N LEU A 92 1.59 0.79 -13.93
CA LEU A 92 0.64 0.14 -14.85
C LEU A 92 -0.22 1.16 -15.62
N ARG A 93 -0.60 2.28 -14.99
CA ARG A 93 -1.30 3.38 -15.67
C ARG A 93 -0.42 4.03 -16.73
N LEU A 94 0.81 4.41 -16.36
CA LEU A 94 1.76 5.06 -17.27
C LEU A 94 2.15 4.14 -18.44
N ALA A 95 2.42 2.86 -18.17
CA ALA A 95 2.73 1.88 -19.20
C ALA A 95 1.58 1.67 -20.19
N GLY A 96 0.33 1.84 -19.75
CA GLY A 96 -0.85 1.82 -20.59
C GLY A 96 -1.17 3.16 -21.27
N GLY A 97 -0.33 4.19 -21.12
CA GLY A 97 -0.58 5.54 -21.66
C GLY A 97 -1.77 6.26 -21.01
N ARG A 98 -2.08 5.94 -19.74
CA ARG A 98 -3.24 6.48 -19.02
C ARG A 98 -2.82 7.39 -17.86
N GLY A 99 -3.54 8.49 -17.63
CA GLY A 99 -3.24 9.49 -16.58
C GLY A 99 -3.56 9.07 -15.13
N ALA A 100 -3.70 10.02 -14.20
CA ALA A 100 -3.89 9.78 -12.76
C ALA A 100 -5.34 9.38 -12.32
N GLY A 101 -6.02 8.52 -13.09
CA GLY A 101 -7.39 8.07 -12.78
C GLY A 101 -7.51 7.19 -11.53
N ILE A 102 -8.73 6.84 -11.14
CA ILE A 102 -9.03 6.07 -9.90
C ILE A 102 -8.14 4.83 -9.72
N PRO A 103 -7.84 4.00 -10.75
CA PRO A 103 -6.97 2.83 -10.55
C PRO A 103 -5.55 3.17 -10.07
N ALA A 104 -5.02 4.37 -10.36
CA ALA A 104 -3.72 4.82 -9.84
C ALA A 104 -3.69 4.89 -8.30
N TRP A 105 -4.86 5.07 -7.67
CA TRP A 105 -5.03 5.17 -6.23
C TRP A 105 -5.13 3.82 -5.52
N ALA A 106 -5.15 2.71 -6.27
CA ALA A 106 -5.38 1.37 -5.74
C ALA A 106 -4.43 1.02 -4.57
N GLY A 107 -3.15 1.40 -4.65
CA GLY A 107 -2.19 1.15 -3.57
C GLY A 107 -2.50 1.94 -2.30
N ILE A 108 -2.89 3.21 -2.45
CA ILE A 108 -3.24 4.08 -1.31
C ILE A 108 -4.53 3.59 -0.66
N LEU A 109 -5.57 3.28 -1.46
CA LEU A 109 -6.85 2.80 -0.96
C LEU A 109 -6.70 1.46 -0.25
N SER A 110 -6.06 0.47 -0.90
CA SER A 110 -5.97 -0.89 -0.33
C SER A 110 -5.01 -0.99 0.86
N VAL A 111 -3.76 -0.58 0.71
CA VAL A 111 -2.73 -0.79 1.75
C VAL A 111 -2.61 0.43 2.68
N GLY A 112 -2.61 1.63 2.09
CA GLY A 112 -2.51 2.88 2.84
C GLY A 112 -3.69 3.11 3.79
N VAL A 113 -4.90 2.77 3.33
CA VAL A 113 -6.14 2.92 4.11
C VAL A 113 -6.66 1.56 4.60
N GLY A 114 -6.96 0.64 3.69
CA GLY A 114 -7.62 -0.64 3.98
C GLY A 114 -6.87 -1.50 5.00
N ASP A 115 -5.71 -2.05 4.63
CA ASP A 115 -4.89 -2.92 5.51
C ASP A 115 -4.47 -2.19 6.80
N SER A 116 -4.17 -0.90 6.70
CA SER A 116 -3.82 -0.07 7.85
C SER A 116 -4.97 0.03 8.87
N LEU A 117 -6.20 0.27 8.41
CA LEU A 117 -7.40 0.28 9.27
C LEU A 117 -7.78 -1.12 9.74
N ALA A 118 -7.63 -2.14 8.90
CA ALA A 118 -7.85 -3.54 9.28
C ALA A 118 -6.96 -3.94 10.46
N GLY A 119 -5.67 -3.61 10.37
CA GLY A 119 -4.69 -3.86 11.42
C GLY A 119 -4.93 -3.00 12.67
N LEU A 120 -5.30 -1.73 12.52
CA LEU A 120 -5.57 -0.84 13.66
C LEU A 120 -6.82 -1.24 14.43
N VAL A 121 -7.95 -1.41 13.73
CA VAL A 121 -9.23 -1.78 14.35
C VAL A 121 -9.19 -3.24 14.80
N GLY A 122 -8.69 -4.15 13.98
CA GLY A 122 -8.58 -5.56 14.35
C GLY A 122 -7.69 -5.81 15.57
N SER A 123 -6.61 -5.04 15.76
CA SER A 123 -5.76 -5.19 16.95
C SER A 123 -6.34 -4.54 18.21
N ARG A 124 -7.18 -3.51 18.10
CA ARG A 124 -7.73 -2.76 19.25
C ARG A 124 -9.14 -3.20 19.64
N PHE A 125 -9.95 -3.59 18.67
CA PHE A 125 -11.38 -3.86 18.84
C PHE A 125 -11.82 -5.21 18.28
N GLY A 126 -10.93 -5.97 17.64
CA GLY A 126 -11.25 -7.27 17.06
C GLY A 126 -11.67 -8.29 18.12
N ARG A 127 -12.89 -8.82 18.02
CA ARG A 127 -13.43 -9.85 18.92
C ARG A 127 -13.76 -11.12 18.14
N VAL A 128 -14.37 -10.97 16.97
CA VAL A 128 -14.80 -12.10 16.14
C VAL A 128 -13.77 -12.35 15.04
N ARG A 129 -13.19 -13.55 15.03
CA ARG A 129 -12.24 -13.96 13.98
C ARG A 129 -12.95 -14.65 12.84
N TRP A 130 -12.43 -14.47 11.62
CA TRP A 130 -12.81 -15.31 10.49
C TRP A 130 -12.48 -16.79 10.81
N PRO A 131 -13.35 -17.76 10.45
CA PRO A 131 -13.10 -19.17 10.73
C PRO A 131 -11.74 -19.62 10.20
N GLN A 132 -10.90 -20.20 11.06
CA GLN A 132 -9.57 -20.69 10.71
C GLN A 132 -8.57 -19.63 10.20
N MET A 133 -8.88 -18.33 10.34
CA MET A 133 -8.02 -17.23 9.90
C MET A 133 -7.50 -16.40 11.07
N SER A 134 -6.42 -15.65 10.83
CA SER A 134 -5.84 -14.74 11.83
C SER A 134 -6.55 -13.39 11.90
N ARG A 135 -7.31 -13.01 10.87
CA ARG A 135 -8.00 -11.72 10.72
C ARG A 135 -9.35 -11.70 11.44
N THR A 136 -9.82 -10.50 11.76
CA THR A 136 -11.06 -10.26 12.51
C THR A 136 -12.13 -9.65 11.61
N LEU A 137 -13.41 -9.96 11.88
CA LEU A 137 -14.53 -9.37 11.16
C LEU A 137 -14.56 -7.86 11.32
N GLU A 138 -14.25 -7.34 12.51
CA GLU A 138 -14.20 -5.91 12.78
C GLU A 138 -13.07 -5.22 11.99
N GLY A 139 -11.91 -5.90 11.86
CA GLY A 139 -10.82 -5.43 11.01
C GLY A 139 -11.23 -5.38 9.53
N SER A 140 -11.85 -6.45 9.00
CA SER A 140 -12.33 -6.47 7.63
C SER A 140 -13.43 -5.44 7.37
N ALA A 141 -14.34 -5.20 8.34
CA ALA A 141 -15.32 -4.13 8.24
C ALA A 141 -14.66 -2.74 8.17
N ALA A 142 -13.65 -2.49 9.01
CA ALA A 142 -12.87 -1.25 8.97
C ALA A 142 -12.12 -1.07 7.63
N CYS A 143 -11.57 -2.16 7.08
CA CYS A 143 -10.94 -2.18 5.76
C CYS A 143 -11.93 -1.76 4.66
N PHE A 144 -13.12 -2.37 4.66
CA PHE A 144 -14.16 -2.11 3.66
C PHE A 144 -14.69 -0.68 3.73
N PHE A 145 -15.18 -0.25 4.90
CA PHE A 145 -15.76 1.08 5.07
C PHE A 145 -14.70 2.19 4.94
N GLY A 146 -13.47 1.94 5.41
CA GLY A 146 -12.36 2.87 5.25
C GLY A 146 -12.04 3.14 3.78
N GLN A 147 -11.90 2.08 2.98
CA GLN A 147 -11.68 2.20 1.54
C GLN A 147 -12.81 2.95 0.84
N LEU A 148 -14.08 2.62 1.15
CA LEU A 148 -15.23 3.31 0.56
C LEU A 148 -15.31 4.78 0.96
N ALA A 149 -15.04 5.11 2.22
CA ALA A 149 -15.03 6.49 2.69
C ALA A 149 -13.91 7.29 2.02
N SER A 150 -12.69 6.73 1.93
CA SER A 150 -11.57 7.38 1.24
C SER A 150 -11.83 7.55 -0.25
N LEU A 151 -12.44 6.55 -0.90
CA LEU A 151 -12.85 6.66 -2.30
C LEU A 151 -13.92 7.74 -2.48
N ARG A 152 -14.93 7.80 -1.61
CA ARG A 152 -15.97 8.85 -1.63
C ARG A 152 -15.35 10.25 -1.54
N CYS A 153 -14.40 10.43 -0.63
CA CYS A 153 -13.66 11.69 -0.46
C CYS A 153 -12.84 12.03 -1.70
N LEU A 154 -12.12 11.05 -2.26
CA LEU A 154 -11.35 11.21 -3.49
C LEU A 154 -12.25 11.64 -4.66
N LEU A 155 -13.38 10.95 -4.87
CA LEU A 155 -14.33 11.28 -5.94
C LEU A 155 -14.87 12.72 -5.81
N SER A 156 -15.22 13.15 -4.59
CA SER A 156 -15.63 14.54 -4.37
C SER A 156 -14.53 15.57 -4.60
N ALA A 157 -13.28 15.26 -4.23
CA ALA A 157 -12.18 16.21 -4.28
C ALA A 157 -11.58 16.34 -5.69
N SER A 158 -11.57 15.25 -6.45
CA SER A 158 -10.94 15.17 -7.78
C SER A 158 -11.92 15.34 -8.93
N GLY A 159 -13.24 15.23 -8.67
CA GLY A 159 -14.26 15.23 -9.72
C GLY A 159 -14.21 14.01 -10.65
N LEU A 160 -13.44 12.97 -10.30
CA LEU A 160 -13.22 11.76 -11.12
C LEU A 160 -14.41 10.78 -11.13
N ASP A 161 -15.63 11.24 -10.90
CA ASP A 161 -16.82 10.38 -10.84
C ASP A 161 -17.32 10.04 -12.24
N SER A 162 -16.81 8.94 -12.79
CA SER A 162 -17.16 8.46 -14.14
C SER A 162 -18.02 7.21 -14.15
N ALA A 163 -18.24 6.54 -13.01
CA ALA A 163 -18.94 5.27 -12.92
C ALA A 163 -19.88 5.21 -11.71
N GLY A 164 -21.00 4.48 -11.82
CA GLY A 164 -21.90 4.29 -10.70
C GLY A 164 -21.26 3.50 -9.55
N TRP A 165 -21.76 3.69 -8.32
CA TRP A 165 -21.29 3.01 -7.10
C TRP A 165 -21.04 1.49 -7.21
N PRO A 166 -21.83 0.69 -7.96
CA PRO A 166 -21.53 -0.74 -8.14
C PRO A 166 -20.13 -1.02 -8.70
N ALA A 167 -19.60 -0.14 -9.56
CA ALA A 167 -18.26 -0.26 -10.14
C ALA A 167 -17.14 -0.12 -9.09
N TYR A 168 -17.47 0.39 -7.90
CA TYR A 168 -16.53 0.58 -6.80
C TYR A 168 -16.76 -0.39 -5.64
N LEU A 169 -18.03 -0.69 -5.33
CA LEU A 169 -18.41 -1.58 -4.24
C LEU A 169 -17.87 -3.00 -4.45
N LEU A 170 -18.00 -3.55 -5.66
CA LEU A 170 -17.57 -4.91 -5.95
C LEU A 170 -16.04 -5.07 -5.87
N PRO A 171 -15.21 -4.18 -6.46
CA PRO A 171 -13.77 -4.20 -6.27
C PRO A 171 -13.32 -4.12 -4.81
N VAL A 172 -13.86 -3.15 -4.06
CA VAL A 172 -13.49 -2.93 -2.65
C VAL A 172 -13.90 -4.10 -1.77
N PHE A 173 -15.09 -4.68 -2.00
CA PHE A 173 -15.53 -5.88 -1.30
C PHE A 173 -14.60 -7.07 -1.59
N SER A 174 -14.29 -7.30 -2.86
CA SER A 174 -13.42 -8.41 -3.29
C SER A 174 -12.03 -8.29 -2.66
N VAL A 175 -11.44 -7.10 -2.66
CA VAL A 175 -10.12 -6.86 -2.06
C VAL A 175 -10.14 -7.00 -0.54
N THR A 176 -11.25 -6.62 0.11
CA THR A 176 -11.44 -6.87 1.54
C THR A 176 -11.48 -8.37 1.87
N LEU A 177 -12.14 -9.17 1.04
CA LEU A 177 -12.12 -10.63 1.20
C LEU A 177 -10.71 -11.18 0.97
N VAL A 178 -10.01 -10.70 -0.06
CA VAL A 178 -8.62 -11.08 -0.32
C VAL A 178 -7.72 -10.76 0.89
N GLU A 179 -7.89 -9.61 1.56
CA GLU A 179 -7.17 -9.28 2.81
C GLU A 179 -7.48 -10.26 3.94
N ALA A 180 -8.75 -10.66 4.08
CA ALA A 180 -9.17 -11.60 5.10
C ALA A 180 -8.56 -13.01 4.90
N PHE A 181 -8.40 -13.44 3.65
CA PHE A 181 -7.95 -14.80 3.29
C PHE A 181 -6.45 -14.92 2.98
N LEU A 182 -5.76 -13.87 2.53
CA LEU A 182 -4.33 -13.91 2.23
C LEU A 182 -3.48 -13.59 3.47
N ALA A 183 -2.77 -14.60 3.98
CA ALA A 183 -1.96 -14.49 5.19
C ALA A 183 -0.55 -13.89 4.97
N GLN A 184 0.00 -13.89 3.74
CA GLN A 184 1.46 -13.78 3.54
C GLN A 184 1.97 -12.61 2.66
N VAL A 185 1.18 -11.99 1.78
CA VAL A 185 1.68 -10.90 0.88
C VAL A 185 0.61 -9.81 0.62
N ASP A 186 0.07 -9.24 1.70
CA ASP A 186 -0.97 -8.20 1.67
C ASP A 186 -0.50 -6.91 0.97
N ASN A 187 0.71 -6.43 1.26
CA ASN A 187 1.20 -5.13 0.77
C ASN A 187 1.45 -5.03 -0.76
N LEU A 188 1.49 -6.16 -1.49
CA LEU A 188 1.64 -6.17 -2.95
C LEU A 188 0.42 -6.75 -3.66
N ALA A 189 -0.21 -7.78 -3.11
CA ALA A 189 -1.37 -8.41 -3.74
C ALA A 189 -2.59 -7.48 -3.72
N LEU A 190 -2.89 -6.83 -2.59
CA LEU A 190 -4.10 -6.01 -2.45
C LEU A 190 -4.13 -4.83 -3.44
N PRO A 191 -3.04 -4.06 -3.62
CA PRO A 191 -2.99 -2.99 -4.62
C PRO A 191 -3.22 -3.46 -6.05
N LEU A 192 -2.62 -4.58 -6.43
CA LEU A 192 -2.72 -5.11 -7.80
C LEU A 192 -4.13 -5.67 -8.06
N CYS A 193 -4.69 -6.42 -7.11
CA CYS A 193 -6.07 -6.89 -7.19
C CYS A 193 -7.04 -5.72 -7.33
N LEU A 194 -6.91 -4.68 -6.49
CA LEU A 194 -7.78 -3.51 -6.57
C LEU A 194 -7.59 -2.76 -7.89
N TYR A 195 -6.36 -2.60 -8.38
CA TYR A 195 -6.07 -1.97 -9.66
C TYR A 195 -6.82 -2.66 -10.81
N PHE A 196 -6.66 -3.97 -10.97
CA PHE A 196 -7.28 -4.70 -12.08
C PHE A 196 -8.80 -4.73 -12.01
N LEU A 197 -9.37 -4.76 -10.80
CA LEU A 197 -10.82 -4.70 -10.60
C LEU A 197 -11.40 -3.31 -10.91
N LEU A 198 -10.64 -2.23 -10.69
CA LEU A 198 -11.06 -0.86 -11.02
C LEU A 198 -10.75 -0.45 -12.46
N ALA A 199 -9.82 -1.13 -13.15
CA ALA A 199 -9.36 -0.78 -14.48
C ALA A 199 -10.16 -1.44 -15.63
N GLN A 200 -11.34 -2.00 -15.32
CA GLN A 200 -12.25 -2.62 -16.29
C GLN A 200 -12.95 -1.60 -17.18
#